data_AF-A0A940LS71-F1
#
_entry.id   AF-A0A940LS71-F1
#
_cell.length_a   1.000
_cell.length_b   1.000
_cell.length_c   1.000
_cell.angle_alpha   90.00
_cell.angle_beta   90.00
_cell.angle_gamma   90.00
#
_symmetry.space_group_name_H-M   'P 1'
#
loop_
_entity.id
_entity.type
_entity.pdbx_description
1 polymer ?
#
loop_
_entity_poly.entity_id
_entity_poly.type
_entity_poly.pdbx_seq_one_letter_code
_entity_poly.pdbx_strand_id
1 'polypeptide(L)'
;MNLYTLVLDFHGGTYITQFEADDPTGAVAAWCAELQDEQLLGEASCDVAEGIMIDAIENHLVEVEGLHGAWCAATAVEGNLALLNVIVTQRLD
;
A
#
# COMPACT_ATOMS: atom_id res chain seq x y z
N MET A 1 11.19 9.86 -10.02
CA MET A 1 10.17 8.81 -9.90
C MET A 1 10.80 7.43 -9.96
N ASN A 2 10.60 6.64 -8.91
CA ASN A 2 10.89 5.21 -8.87
C ASN A 2 9.62 4.42 -9.14
N LEU A 3 9.74 3.16 -9.55
CA LEU A 3 8.61 2.24 -9.61
C LEU A 3 8.45 1.53 -8.27
N TYR A 4 7.29 1.64 -7.65
CA TYR A 4 6.96 0.90 -6.43
C TYR A 4 6.00 -0.23 -6.77
N THR A 5 6.24 -1.41 -6.21
CA THR A 5 5.32 -2.53 -6.23
C THR A 5 4.62 -2.58 -4.88
N LEU A 6 3.29 -2.56 -4.90
CA LEU A 6 2.47 -2.66 -3.70
C LEU A 6 1.79 -4.02 -3.67
N VAL A 7 1.96 -4.72 -2.56
CA VAL A 7 1.40 -6.05 -2.32
C VAL A 7 0.51 -5.99 -1.10
N LEU A 8 -0.80 -6.03 -1.32
CA LEU A 8 -1.80 -6.10 -0.26
C LEU A 8 -2.17 -7.56 -0.02
N ASP A 9 -2.06 -8.00 1.23
CA ASP A 9 -2.74 -9.18 1.73
C ASP A 9 -3.97 -8.77 2.53
N PHE A 10 -5.15 -9.22 2.11
CA PHE A 10 -6.42 -8.92 2.78
C PHE A 10 -7.47 -10.00 2.50
N HIS A 11 -8.17 -10.46 3.56
CA HIS A 11 -9.30 -11.40 3.45
C HIS A 11 -9.00 -12.65 2.61
N GLY A 12 -7.78 -13.20 2.73
CA GLY A 12 -7.33 -14.39 2.00
C GLY A 12 -6.99 -14.17 0.52
N GLY A 13 -7.10 -12.92 0.02
CA GLY A 13 -6.62 -12.51 -1.29
C GLY A 13 -5.27 -11.80 -1.20
N THR A 14 -4.52 -11.85 -2.31
CA THR A 14 -3.31 -11.06 -2.53
C THR A 14 -3.49 -10.22 -3.77
N TYR A 15 -3.26 -8.91 -3.65
CA TYR A 15 -3.44 -7.92 -4.71
C TYR A 15 -2.12 -7.22 -4.97
N ILE A 16 -1.73 -7.14 -6.24
CA ILE A 16 -0.43 -6.59 -6.65
C ILE A 16 -0.66 -5.52 -7.70
N THR A 17 -0.20 -4.31 -7.42
CA THR A 17 -0.24 -3.18 -8.35
C THR A 17 1.11 -2.46 -8.33
N GLN A 18 1.34 -1.59 -9.31
CA GLN A 18 2.58 -0.83 -9.40
C GLN A 18 2.30 0.64 -9.71
N PHE A 19 3.03 1.52 -9.03
CA PHE A 19 2.90 2.97 -9.17
C PHE A 19 4.27 3.60 -9.34
N GLU A 20 4.35 4.56 -10.26
CA GLU A 20 5.49 5.47 -10.29
C GLU A 20 5.23 6.63 -9.32
N ALA A 21 6.19 6.87 -8.43
CA ALA A 21 6.11 7.96 -7.47
C ALA A 21 7.52 8.49 -7.14
N ASP A 22 7.59 9.68 -6.56
CA ASP A 22 8.88 10.23 -6.12
C ASP A 22 9.36 9.60 -4.81
N ASP A 23 8.44 9.16 -3.96
CA ASP A 23 8.70 8.57 -2.65
C ASP A 23 7.65 7.47 -2.34
N PRO A 24 7.89 6.58 -1.36
CA PRO A 24 6.97 5.48 -1.06
C PRO A 24 5.59 5.95 -0.58
N THR A 25 5.52 7.09 0.12
CA THR A 25 4.26 7.66 0.58
C THR A 25 3.38 8.11 -0.59
N GLY A 26 3.99 8.70 -1.63
CA GLY A 26 3.31 9.05 -2.88
C GLY A 26 2.78 7.82 -3.62
N ALA A 27 3.51 6.71 -3.59
CA ALA A 27 3.02 5.44 -4.16
C ALA A 27 1.81 4.89 -3.39
N VAL A 28 1.85 4.94 -2.06
CA VAL A 28 0.70 4.54 -1.21
C VAL A 28 -0.51 5.43 -1.46
N ALA A 29 -0.32 6.75 -1.54
CA ALA A 29 -1.43 7.68 -1.80
C ALA A 29 -2.10 7.41 -3.16
N ALA A 30 -1.31 7.15 -4.20
CA ALA A 30 -1.83 6.81 -5.53
C ALA A 30 -2.59 5.48 -5.51
N TRP A 31 -2.08 4.48 -4.80
CA TRP A 31 -2.75 3.20 -4.63
C TRP A 31 -4.06 3.30 -3.83
N CYS A 32 -4.08 4.07 -2.74
CA CYS A 32 -5.30 4.29 -1.96
C CYS A 32 -6.39 4.97 -2.79
N ALA A 33 -6.01 5.92 -3.65
CA ALA A 33 -6.95 6.55 -4.58
C ALA A 33 -7.51 5.54 -5.59
N GLU A 34 -6.67 4.72 -6.24
CA GLU A 34 -7.13 3.66 -7.15
C GLU A 34 -8.03 2.64 -6.44
N LEU A 35 -7.65 2.21 -5.23
CA LEU A 35 -8.44 1.29 -4.43
C LEU A 35 -9.85 1.83 -4.16
N GLN A 36 -9.97 3.11 -3.81
CA GLN A 36 -11.26 3.76 -3.57
C GLN A 36 -12.08 3.94 -4.86
N ASP A 37 -11.45 4.42 -5.93
CA ASP A 37 -12.11 4.73 -7.20
C ASP A 37 -12.61 3.46 -7.91
N GLU A 38 -11.80 2.40 -7.91
CA GLU A 38 -12.11 1.15 -8.61
C GLU A 38 -12.82 0.12 -7.72
N GLN A 39 -12.95 0.38 -6.41
CA GLN A 39 -13.60 -0.51 -5.45
C GLN A 39 -13.01 -1.94 -5.49
N LEU A 40 -11.69 -2.07 -5.56
CA LEU A 40 -11.00 -3.35 -5.81
C LEU A 40 -11.26 -4.42 -4.74
N LEU A 41 -11.68 -4.01 -3.54
CA LEU A 41 -12.05 -4.87 -2.42
C LEU A 41 -13.56 -4.85 -2.11
N GLY A 42 -14.38 -4.30 -3.02
CA GLY A 42 -15.80 -4.04 -2.77
C GLY A 42 -16.01 -3.01 -1.65
N GLU A 43 -16.98 -3.27 -0.77
CA GLU A 43 -17.38 -2.34 0.31
C GLU A 43 -16.22 -1.97 1.25
N ALA A 44 -15.23 -2.85 1.42
CA ALA A 44 -14.07 -2.62 2.28
C ALA A 44 -13.03 -1.64 1.68
N SER A 45 -13.16 -1.26 0.41
CA SER A 45 -12.10 -0.50 -0.30
C SER A 45 -11.82 0.85 0.35
N CYS A 46 -12.88 1.59 0.75
CA CYS A 46 -12.73 2.88 1.40
C CYS A 46 -12.07 2.76 2.77
N ASP A 47 -12.56 1.84 3.61
CA ASP A 47 -12.06 1.64 4.98
C ASP A 47 -10.60 1.17 4.98
N VAL A 48 -10.23 0.27 4.05
CA VAL A 48 -8.84 -0.18 3.89
C VAL A 48 -7.95 0.99 3.45
N ALA A 49 -8.37 1.76 2.44
CA ALA A 49 -7.60 2.91 1.97
C ALA A 49 -7.41 3.97 3.07
N GLU A 50 -8.46 4.33 3.80
CA GLU A 50 -8.38 5.30 4.89
C GLU A 50 -7.45 4.83 6.01
N GLY A 51 -7.58 3.56 6.44
CA GLY A 51 -6.73 3.01 7.48
C GLY A 51 -5.26 2.94 7.07
N ILE A 52 -4.97 2.56 5.83
CA ILE A 52 -3.60 2.57 5.28
C ILE A 52 -3.06 3.99 5.17
N MET A 53 -3.87 4.99 4.78
CA MET A 53 -3.43 6.38 4.70
C MET A 53 -3.02 6.92 6.08
N ILE A 54 -3.79 6.60 7.13
CA ILE A 54 -3.45 6.98 8.50
C ILE A 54 -2.10 6.35 8.90
N ASP A 55 -1.92 5.06 8.66
CA ASP A 55 -0.69 4.36 9.06
C ASP A 55 0.54 4.77 8.24
N ALA A 56 0.38 4.93 6.93
CA ALA A 56 1.48 5.27 6.02
C ALA A 56 1.89 6.74 6.09
N ILE A 57 0.93 7.65 6.24
CA ILE A 57 1.17 9.09 6.06
C ILE A 57 1.19 9.80 7.40
N GLU A 58 0.18 9.60 8.24
CA GLU A 58 0.11 10.28 9.53
C GLU A 58 1.10 9.70 10.54
N ASN A 59 1.20 8.37 10.61
CA ASN A 59 2.18 7.69 11.46
C ASN A 59 3.59 7.62 10.86
N HIS A 60 3.75 8.07 9.61
CA HIS A 60 4.99 8.06 8.82
C HIS A 60 5.52 6.66 8.53
N LEU A 61 5.52 6.30 7.25
CA LEU A 61 6.06 5.05 6.76
C LEU A 61 7.55 4.88 7.14
N VAL A 62 7.88 3.76 7.81
CA VAL A 62 9.25 3.44 8.24
C VAL A 62 9.77 2.22 7.46
N GLU A 63 11.04 2.26 7.04
CA GLU A 63 11.68 1.10 6.40
C GLU A 63 11.66 -0.11 7.35
N VAL A 64 11.40 -1.28 6.79
CA VAL A 64 11.47 -2.54 7.53
C VAL A 64 12.93 -2.76 7.97
N GLU A 65 13.11 -3.08 9.25
CA GLU A 65 14.44 -3.24 9.84
C GLU A 65 15.31 -4.24 9.07
N GLY A 66 16.52 -3.80 8.70
CA GLY A 66 17.48 -4.61 7.96
C GLY A 66 17.23 -4.69 6.45
N LEU A 67 16.20 -4.03 5.93
CA LEU A 67 15.93 -3.90 4.49
C LEU A 67 16.13 -2.45 4.03
N HIS A 68 16.45 -2.30 2.74
CA HIS A 68 16.46 -1.01 2.06
C HIS A 68 15.39 -1.02 0.97
N GLY A 69 14.61 0.05 0.88
CA GLY A 69 13.60 0.16 -0.15
C GLY A 69 12.37 -0.71 0.07
N ALA A 70 12.12 -1.14 1.31
CA ALA A 70 10.94 -1.92 1.68
C ALA A 70 10.30 -1.32 2.93
N TRP A 71 8.98 -1.13 2.86
CA TRP A 71 8.15 -0.56 3.92
C TRP A 71 6.87 -1.38 4.07
N CYS A 72 6.19 -1.22 5.19
CA CYS A 72 4.85 -1.76 5.39
C CYS A 72 3.91 -0.70 5.96
N ALA A 73 2.64 -0.78 5.56
CA ALA A 73 1.52 -0.12 6.24
C ALA A 73 0.45 -1.17 6.54
N ALA A 74 -0.29 -1.00 7.63
CA ALA A 74 -1.32 -1.94 8.01
C ALA A 74 -2.55 -1.27 8.63
N THR A 75 -3.70 -1.89 8.42
CA THR A 75 -4.94 -1.54 9.11
C THR A 75 -5.77 -2.79 9.40
N ALA A 76 -6.71 -2.69 10.34
CA ALA A 76 -7.69 -3.73 10.60
C ALA A 76 -9.09 -3.24 10.19
N VAL A 77 -9.73 -3.95 9.28
CA VAL A 77 -11.09 -3.65 8.79
C VAL A 77 -11.96 -4.89 9.04
N GLU A 78 -13.07 -4.71 9.77
CA GLU A 78 -13.99 -5.80 10.16
C GLU A 78 -13.32 -7.00 10.83
N GLY A 79 -12.24 -6.76 11.59
CA GLY A 79 -11.47 -7.81 12.26
C GLY A 79 -10.49 -8.56 11.37
N ASN A 80 -10.35 -8.17 10.10
CA ASN A 80 -9.37 -8.71 9.16
C ASN A 80 -8.19 -7.74 9.01
N LEU A 81 -6.97 -8.28 9.04
CA LEU A 81 -5.75 -7.51 8.79
C LEU A 81 -5.61 -7.25 7.29
N ALA A 82 -5.46 -5.98 6.92
CA ALA A 82 -4.95 -5.53 5.65
C ALA A 82 -3.46 -5.19 5.84
N LEU A 83 -2.57 -5.93 5.19
CA LEU A 83 -1.13 -5.69 5.23
C LEU A 83 -0.64 -5.28 3.85
N LEU A 84 -0.15 -4.05 3.72
CA LEU A 84 0.41 -3.51 2.50
C LEU A 84 1.92 -3.48 2.59
N ASN A 85 2.59 -4.28 1.76
CA ASN A 85 4.02 -4.18 1.53
C ASN A 85 4.27 -3.19 0.40
N VAL A 86 5.16 -2.23 0.61
CA VAL A 86 5.57 -1.22 -0.37
C VAL A 86 7.04 -1.44 -0.69
N ILE A 87 7.35 -1.75 -1.94
CA ILE A 87 8.70 -2.19 -2.34
C ILE A 87 9.17 -1.34 -3.52
N VAL A 88 10.31 -0.68 -3.38
CA VAL A 88 10.95 -0.02 -4.52
C VAL A 88 11.47 -1.09 -5.49
N THR A 89 11.15 -0.94 -6.77
CA THR A 89 11.46 -1.89 -7.84
C THR A 89 12.09 -1.16 -9.02
N GLN A 90 12.87 -1.90 -9.81
CA GLN A 90 13.54 -1.35 -11.00
C GLN A 90 12.78 -1.76 -12.25
N ARG A 91 12.58 -0.81 -13.19
CA ARG A 91 12.17 -1.15 -14.55
C ARG A 91 13.36 -1.81 -15.26
N LEU A 92 13.10 -2.87 -16.01
CA LEU A 92 14.06 -3.41 -16.97
C LEU A 92 13.76 -2.75 -18.31
N ASP A 93 14.79 -2.15 -18.92
CA ASP A 93 14.76 -1.58 -20.27
C ASP A 93 14.81 -2.68 -21.36
#